data_AF-A0AA92W919-F1
#
_entry.id   AF-A0AA92W919-F1
#
_cell.length_a   1.000
_cell.length_b   1.000
_cell.length_c   1.000
_cell.angle_alpha   90.00
_cell.angle_beta   90.00
_cell.angle_gamma   90.00
#
_symmetry.space_group_name_H-M   'P 1'
#
loop_
_entity.id
_entity.type
_entity.pdbx_description
1 polymer ?
#
loop_
_entity_poly.entity_id
_entity_poly.type
_entity_poly.pdbx_seq_one_letter_code
_entity_poly.pdbx_strand_id
1 'polypeptide(L)'
;MAKEVFIVNNECFKTEYPVGSTISIEGVNCKVVEDIGLSGYNCNECILNCKREGITCRNLACLNTEREDRKDVHFVKIESHE
;
A
#
# COMPACT_ATOMS: atom_id res chain seq x y z
N MET A 1 2.29 9.32 -14.23
CA MET A 1 1.08 8.47 -14.18
C MET A 1 1.22 7.52 -13.01
N ALA A 2 0.18 7.38 -12.17
CA ALA A 2 0.17 6.39 -11.10
C ALA A 2 0.07 4.98 -11.72
N LYS A 3 0.80 4.00 -11.17
CA LYS A 3 0.68 2.60 -11.60
C LYS A 3 -0.63 2.03 -11.03
N GLU A 4 -1.53 1.56 -11.89
CA GLU A 4 -2.76 0.90 -11.45
C GLU A 4 -2.48 -0.51 -10.93
N VAL A 5 -3.05 -0.83 -9.77
CA VAL A 5 -2.87 -2.05 -9.03
C VAL A 5 -4.25 -2.63 -8.74
N PHE A 6 -4.48 -3.83 -9.26
CA PHE A 6 -5.68 -4.63 -8.97
C PHE A 6 -5.36 -5.68 -7.92
N ILE A 7 -6.02 -5.61 -6.76
CA ILE A 7 -5.89 -6.63 -5.72
C ILE A 7 -6.72 -7.84 -6.15
N VAL A 8 -6.14 -8.75 -6.91
CA VAL A 8 -6.88 -9.91 -7.46
C VAL A 8 -6.86 -11.13 -6.53
N ASN A 9 -5.86 -11.25 -5.66
CA ASN A 9 -5.74 -12.32 -4.66
C ASN A 9 -4.66 -11.99 -3.61
N ASN A 10 -4.46 -12.90 -2.66
CA ASN A 10 -3.38 -12.81 -1.69
C ASN A 10 -1.98 -12.77 -2.35
N GLU A 11 -1.79 -13.25 -3.58
CA GLU A 11 -0.46 -13.30 -4.24
C GLU A 11 0.16 -11.93 -4.58
N CYS A 12 -0.52 -10.81 -4.30
CA CYS A 12 0.10 -9.48 -4.30
C CYS A 12 1.32 -9.35 -3.37
N PHE A 13 1.57 -10.34 -2.49
CA PHE A 13 2.72 -10.43 -1.56
C PHE A 13 4.11 -10.18 -2.15
N LYS A 14 4.29 -10.21 -3.48
CA LYS A 14 5.61 -10.11 -4.12
C LYS A 14 5.85 -8.83 -4.91
N THR A 15 4.96 -7.84 -4.81
CA THR A 15 5.16 -6.58 -5.53
C THR A 15 5.90 -5.58 -4.64
N GLU A 16 7.14 -5.27 -5.00
CA GLU A 16 7.86 -4.17 -4.36
C GLU A 16 7.29 -2.81 -4.82
N TYR A 17 6.77 -2.04 -3.87
CA TYR A 17 6.35 -0.66 -4.08
C TYR A 17 7.41 0.31 -3.54
N PRO A 18 8.08 1.10 -4.40
CA PRO A 18 9.11 2.04 -3.96
C PRO A 18 8.50 3.14 -3.08
N VAL A 19 9.17 3.49 -1.99
CA VAL A 19 8.79 4.65 -1.16
C VAL A 19 8.78 5.92 -2.03
N GLY A 20 7.76 6.75 -1.87
CA GLY A 20 7.54 7.97 -2.64
C GLY A 20 6.78 7.77 -3.94
N SER A 21 6.57 6.53 -4.39
CA SER A 21 5.77 6.25 -5.59
C SER A 21 4.28 6.52 -5.35
N THR A 22 3.56 6.80 -6.42
CA THR A 22 2.10 6.91 -6.42
C THR A 22 1.51 5.74 -7.20
N ILE A 23 0.58 5.04 -6.58
CA ILE A 23 -0.13 3.89 -7.14
C ILE A 23 -1.63 4.11 -7.04
N SER A 24 -2.41 3.50 -7.92
CA SER A 24 -3.87 3.45 -7.80
C SER A 24 -4.26 2.05 -7.35
N ILE A 25 -4.86 1.90 -6.18
CA ILE A 25 -5.36 0.63 -5.65
C ILE A 25 -6.88 0.64 -5.81
N GLU A 26 -7.42 -0.20 -6.70
CA GLU A 26 -8.87 -0.26 -6.99
C GLU A 26 -9.52 1.12 -7.24
N GLY A 27 -8.80 2.03 -7.91
CA GLY A 27 -9.26 3.39 -8.21
C GLY A 27 -8.96 4.44 -7.12
N VAL A 28 -8.36 4.04 -6.00
CA VAL A 28 -7.90 4.95 -4.94
C VAL A 28 -6.44 5.29 -5.18
N ASN A 29 -6.14 6.57 -5.40
CA ASN A 29 -4.76 7.04 -5.53
C ASN A 29 -4.08 7.10 -4.16
N CYS A 30 -2.93 6.45 -4.07
CA CYS A 30 -2.20 6.21 -2.83
C CYS A 30 -0.72 6.50 -3.00
N LYS A 31 -0.14 7.18 -2.04
CA LYS A 31 1.29 7.42 -1.93
C LYS A 31 1.93 6.36 -1.04
N VAL A 32 3.00 5.76 -1.53
CA VAL A 32 3.80 4.82 -0.76
C VAL A 32 4.73 5.61 0.16
N VAL A 33 4.66 5.36 1.46
CA VAL A 33 5.47 6.04 2.47
C VAL A 33 6.17 5.01 3.35
N GLU A 34 7.32 5.37 3.92
CA GLU A 34 8.00 4.52 4.90
C GLU A 34 7.17 4.44 6.18
N ASP A 35 7.05 3.24 6.75
CA ASP A 35 6.43 3.02 8.05
C ASP A 35 7.45 3.33 9.16
N ILE A 36 7.36 4.56 9.69
CA ILE A 36 8.22 5.05 10.77
C ILE A 36 7.53 4.82 12.14
N GLY A 37 6.83 3.69 12.32
CA GLY A 37 6.10 3.35 13.54
C GLY A 37 4.66 3.89 13.58
N LEU A 38 4.04 4.09 12.41
CA LEU A 38 2.68 4.61 12.28
C LEU A 38 1.66 3.46 12.35
N SER A 39 1.66 2.79 13.49
CA SER A 39 1.13 1.44 13.74
C SER A 39 -0.39 1.20 13.67
N GLY A 40 -1.22 2.07 13.06
CA GLY A 40 -2.67 1.86 13.19
C GLY A 40 -3.59 2.24 12.04
N TYR A 41 -3.28 3.26 11.24
CA TYR A 41 -4.35 3.91 10.47
C TYR A 41 -4.03 4.19 9.00
N ASN A 42 -2.78 4.09 8.58
CA ASN A 42 -2.32 4.70 7.33
C ASN A 42 -2.42 3.82 6.09
N CYS A 43 -3.29 2.81 6.10
CA CYS A 43 -3.58 2.03 4.89
C CYS A 43 -5.05 1.68 4.71
N ASN A 44 -5.89 1.89 5.72
CA ASN A 44 -7.31 1.55 5.62
C ASN A 44 -7.93 2.30 4.45
N GLU A 45 -7.67 3.60 4.30
CA GLU A 45 -8.28 4.36 3.20
C GLU A 45 -7.85 3.89 1.80
N CYS A 46 -6.66 3.31 1.67
CA CYS A 46 -6.10 2.85 0.40
C CYS A 46 -6.44 1.41 0.04
N ILE A 47 -6.45 0.53 1.04
CA ILE A 47 -6.63 -0.92 0.86
C ILE A 47 -8.05 -1.33 1.21
N LEU A 48 -8.64 -0.66 2.19
CA LEU A 48 -9.78 -1.18 2.92
C LEU A 48 -10.67 -0.05 3.45
N ASN A 49 -11.68 0.24 2.64
CA ASN A 49 -13.02 0.25 3.20
C ASN A 49 -13.46 -1.19 3.61
N CYS A 50 -12.56 -1.96 4.24
CA CYS A 50 -12.67 -3.37 4.64
C CYS A 50 -13.31 -4.36 3.64
N LYS A 51 -13.26 -4.09 2.32
CA LYS A 51 -13.97 -4.92 1.32
C LYS A 51 -13.44 -6.36 1.23
N ARG A 52 -12.24 -6.64 1.72
CA ARG A 52 -11.68 -7.99 1.83
C ARG A 52 -10.98 -8.17 3.17
N GLU A 53 -11.59 -8.96 4.06
CA GLU A 53 -10.98 -9.32 5.33
C GLU A 53 -9.60 -9.97 5.11
N GLY A 54 -8.61 -9.56 5.91
CA GLY A 54 -7.29 -10.17 5.93
C GLY A 54 -6.24 -9.56 4.99
N ILE A 55 -6.55 -8.49 4.23
CA ILE A 55 -5.56 -7.79 3.40
C ILE A 55 -5.04 -6.54 4.11
N THR A 56 -3.81 -6.60 4.61
CA THR A 56 -3.09 -5.47 5.23
C THR A 56 -2.06 -4.86 4.26
N CYS A 57 -1.49 -3.68 4.57
CA CYS A 57 -0.41 -3.10 3.75
C CYS A 57 0.80 -4.02 3.64
N ARG A 58 1.07 -4.76 4.71
CA ARG A 58 2.11 -5.78 4.75
C ARG A 58 1.83 -6.95 3.81
N ASN A 59 0.55 -7.24 3.55
CA ASN A 59 0.15 -8.22 2.54
C ASN A 59 0.34 -7.71 1.11
N LEU A 60 0.33 -6.39 0.89
CA LEU A 60 0.54 -5.78 -0.43
C LEU A 60 2.02 -5.51 -0.71
N ALA A 61 2.77 -4.98 0.24
CA ALA A 61 4.04 -4.31 -0.04
C ALA A 61 5.31 -5.10 0.30
N CYS A 62 5.20 -6.42 0.44
CA CYS A 62 6.19 -7.31 1.04
C CYS A 62 6.54 -6.94 2.49
N LEU A 63 7.06 -7.89 3.27
CA LEU A 63 7.68 -7.56 4.56
C LEU A 63 8.99 -6.78 4.35
N ASN A 64 9.39 -5.97 5.32
CA ASN A 64 10.71 -5.33 5.30
C ASN A 64 11.86 -6.35 5.09
N THR A 65 11.74 -7.57 5.64
CA THR A 65 12.71 -8.65 5.47
C THR A 65 12.78 -9.19 4.03
N GLU A 66 11.76 -8.92 3.22
CA GLU A 66 11.63 -9.41 1.85
C GLU A 66 11.96 -8.32 0.81
N ARG A 67 12.10 -7.07 1.23
CA ARG A 67 12.42 -5.92 0.37
C ARG A 67 13.92 -5.66 0.34
N GLU A 68 14.41 -5.19 -0.81
CA GLU A 68 15.82 -4.81 -0.93
C GLU A 68 16.18 -3.62 -0.02
N ASP A 69 15.26 -2.66 0.13
CA ASP A 69 15.45 -1.46 0.95
C ASP A 69 15.33 -1.71 2.47
N ARG A 70 14.87 -2.90 2.88
CA ARG A 70 14.60 -3.27 4.28
C ARG A 70 13.67 -2.30 5.03
N LYS A 71 12.79 -1.62 4.31
CA LYS A 71 11.84 -0.66 4.88
C LYS A 71 10.44 -1.24 4.94
N ASP A 72 9.78 -1.13 6.09
CA ASP A 72 8.33 -1.29 6.13
C ASP A 72 7.69 -0.09 5.40
N VAL A 73 6.57 -0.31 4.71
CA VAL A 73 5.88 0.75 3.97
C VAL A 73 4.37 0.74 4.18
N HIS A 74 3.78 1.92 4.04
CA HIS A 74 2.34 2.19 4.11
C HIS A 74 1.82 2.90 2.86
N PHE A 75 0.49 2.93 2.72
CA PHE A 75 -0.19 3.56 1.58
C PHE A 75 -1.15 4.64 2.06
N VAL A 76 -0.73 5.89 1.92
CA VAL A 76 -1.54 7.05 2.33
C VAL A 76 -2.37 7.51 1.16
N LYS A 77 -3.69 7.64 1.35
CA LYS A 77 -4.58 8.16 0.32
C LYS A 77 -4.13 9.58 -0.04
N ILE A 78 -3.99 9.83 -1.33
CA ILE A 78 -3.81 11.19 -1.82
C ILE A 78 -5.20 11.79 -1.92
N GLU A 79 -5.55 12.69 -1.01
CA GLU A 79 -6.76 13.48 -1.19
C GLU A 79 -6.57 14.34 -2.43
N SER A 80 -7.44 14.12 -3.42
CA SER A 80 -7.63 15.07 -4.50
C SER A 80 -8.18 16.33 -3.86
N HIS A 81 -7.33 17.32 -3.56
CA HIS A 81 -7.83 18.68 -3.35
C HIS A 81 -8.44 19.12 -4.69
N GLU A 82 -9.77 19.04 -4.77
CA GLU A 82 -10.57 19.70 -5.79
C GLU A 82 -10.43 21.22 -5.70
#